data_AF-A0A959FJX4-F1
#
_entry.id   AF-A0A959FJX4-F1
#
_cell.length_a   1.000
_cell.length_b   1.000
_cell.length_c   1.000
_cell.angle_alpha   90.00
_cell.angle_beta   90.00
_cell.angle_gamma   90.00
#
_symmetry.space_group_name_H-M   'P 1'
#
loop_
_entity.id
_entity.type
_entity.pdbx_description
1 polymer ?
#
loop_
_entity_poly.entity_id
_entity_poly.type
_entity_poly.pdbx_seq_one_letter_code
_entity_poly.pdbx_strand_id
1 'polypeptide(L)'
;MGFRIALLCVCLSGLTLRGFGQADLLTAAVHGEWRGDTLQLTAQASNLSEAAQEGLRYQLLVTRLDGRGNRSTSRQGGSLSLMPNEQLLLARSAVNLPTPSRAQVQLIITDAQGVIRAQDEVTFVAAPPTSGRAEDALDIELSGLFILDNTRTRAGHDFYDLFYQAVGQPEVSGSFQIVLEELPGLGFSSTIQVFLNGQLQFQERLMPKYDYLSELADLAAQFMLDRLANYDQLQRDLEGEASGIY
;
A
#
# COMPACT_ATOMS: atom_id res chain seq x y z
N MET A 1 -28.99 -36.46 -58.29
CA MET A 1 -28.06 -35.31 -58.29
C MET A 1 -28.25 -34.57 -56.98
N GLY A 2 -27.25 -34.59 -56.09
CA GLY A 2 -27.29 -33.91 -54.79
C GLY A 2 -25.91 -34.01 -54.14
N PHE A 3 -25.32 -32.85 -53.88
CA PHE A 3 -23.94 -32.60 -53.47
C PHE A 3 -23.63 -33.01 -52.02
N ARG A 4 -22.36 -33.40 -51.79
CA ARG A 4 -21.39 -33.06 -50.69
C ARG A 4 -21.96 -32.84 -49.26
N ILE A 5 -21.29 -33.26 -48.18
CA ILE A 5 -20.04 -32.68 -47.65
C ILE A 5 -19.49 -33.63 -46.56
N ALA A 6 -18.17 -33.87 -46.59
CA ALA A 6 -17.42 -34.55 -45.55
C ALA A 6 -17.27 -33.65 -44.31
N LEU A 7 -17.61 -34.17 -43.12
CA LEU A 7 -17.33 -33.50 -41.86
C LEU A 7 -16.00 -34.02 -41.30
N LEU A 8 -15.00 -33.14 -41.37
CA LEU A 8 -13.64 -33.29 -40.87
C LEU A 8 -13.67 -33.31 -39.33
N CYS A 9 -13.31 -34.45 -38.73
CA CYS A 9 -13.11 -34.59 -37.30
C CYS A 9 -11.72 -34.04 -36.95
N VAL A 10 -11.65 -32.83 -36.38
CA VAL A 10 -10.41 -32.26 -35.83
C VAL A 10 -10.44 -32.45 -34.32
N CYS A 11 -9.58 -33.35 -33.84
CA CYS A 11 -9.23 -33.48 -32.43
C CYS A 11 -8.52 -32.19 -31.98
N LEU A 12 -9.24 -31.30 -31.31
CA LEU A 12 -8.64 -30.17 -30.61
C LEU A 12 -8.37 -30.59 -29.17
N SER A 13 -7.09 -30.74 -28.87
CA SER A 13 -6.50 -31.05 -27.57
C SER A 13 -7.15 -30.24 -26.44
N GLY A 14 -7.53 -30.93 -25.37
CA GLY A 14 -7.98 -30.33 -24.12
C GLY A 14 -6.94 -29.38 -23.57
N LEU A 15 -7.15 -28.09 -23.81
CA LEU A 15 -6.48 -27.01 -23.10
C LEU A 15 -7.29 -26.84 -21.81
N THR A 16 -6.78 -27.38 -20.71
CA THR A 16 -7.31 -27.08 -19.38
C THR A 16 -7.09 -25.60 -19.13
N LEU A 17 -8.14 -24.80 -19.29
CA LEU A 17 -8.18 -23.46 -18.73
C LEU A 17 -8.00 -23.61 -17.22
N ARG A 18 -6.80 -23.24 -16.74
CA ARG A 18 -6.57 -23.00 -15.32
C ARG A 18 -7.60 -21.99 -14.87
N GLY A 19 -8.48 -22.44 -13.99
CA GLY A 19 -9.50 -21.61 -13.38
C GLY A 19 -8.88 -20.39 -12.72
N PHE A 20 -9.49 -19.25 -13.02
CA PHE A 20 -9.64 -18.06 -12.21
C PHE A 20 -9.39 -18.27 -10.70
N GLY A 21 -8.53 -17.42 -10.14
CA GLY A 21 -8.63 -16.85 -8.79
C GLY A 21 -8.93 -17.81 -7.65
N GLN A 22 -7.94 -18.60 -7.23
CA GLN A 22 -7.97 -19.16 -5.88
C GLN A 22 -7.72 -18.02 -4.91
N ALA A 23 -8.73 -17.64 -4.11
CA ALA A 23 -8.52 -16.77 -2.95
C ALA A 23 -7.36 -17.39 -2.15
N ASP A 24 -6.28 -16.66 -1.90
CA ASP A 24 -5.16 -17.18 -1.15
C ASP A 24 -5.65 -17.50 0.27
N LEU A 25 -5.81 -18.79 0.56
CA LEU A 25 -6.33 -19.28 1.83
C LEU A 25 -5.27 -19.23 2.94
N LEU A 26 -4.07 -18.74 2.64
CA LEU A 26 -3.02 -18.48 3.61
C LEU A 26 -2.96 -16.97 3.87
N THR A 27 -3.03 -16.58 5.12
CA THR A 27 -3.00 -15.17 5.54
C THR A 27 -1.84 -14.92 6.50
N ALA A 28 -1.29 -13.72 6.43
CA ALA A 28 -0.28 -13.20 7.34
C ALA A 28 -0.86 -11.95 8.01
N ALA A 29 -0.58 -11.77 9.30
CA ALA A 29 -1.07 -10.61 10.05
C ALA A 29 -0.05 -10.16 11.11
N VAL A 30 0.20 -8.86 11.15
CA VAL A 30 1.04 -8.17 12.12
C VAL A 30 0.15 -7.28 12.98
N HIS A 31 0.24 -7.46 14.30
CA HIS A 31 -0.45 -6.59 15.26
C HIS A 31 0.57 -5.93 16.17
N GLY A 32 0.30 -4.69 16.56
CA GLY A 32 1.10 -3.93 17.51
C GLY A 32 0.25 -3.41 18.67
N GLU A 33 0.76 -3.53 19.89
CA GLU A 33 0.17 -2.94 21.09
C GLU A 33 1.21 -2.02 21.75
N TRP A 34 0.83 -0.76 22.00
CA TRP A 34 1.72 0.19 22.67
C TRP A 34 1.72 -0.02 24.18
N ARG A 35 2.91 -0.06 24.77
CA ARG A 35 3.13 -0.04 26.23
C ARG A 35 4.18 1.00 26.56
N GLY A 36 3.73 2.23 26.83
CA GLY A 36 4.63 3.40 26.88
C GLY A 36 5.32 3.59 25.54
N ASP A 37 6.63 3.81 25.55
CA ASP A 37 7.46 3.98 24.34
C ASP A 37 7.83 2.65 23.66
N THR A 38 7.31 1.51 24.15
CA THR A 38 7.61 0.18 23.60
C THR A 38 6.42 -0.35 22.82
N LEU A 39 6.64 -0.68 21.55
CA LEU A 39 5.69 -1.39 20.70
C LEU A 39 5.85 -2.90 20.90
N GLN A 40 4.80 -3.57 21.36
CA GLN A 40 4.72 -5.03 21.43
C GLN A 40 4.15 -5.55 20.11
N LEU A 41 5.01 -6.14 19.29
CA LEU A 41 4.66 -6.71 18.00
C LEU A 41 4.34 -8.20 18.12
N THR A 42 3.28 -8.63 17.44
CA THR A 42 2.91 -10.03 17.24
C THR A 42 2.71 -10.30 15.75
N ALA A 43 3.38 -11.33 15.24
CA ALA A 43 3.24 -11.80 13.87
C ALA A 43 2.51 -13.14 13.89
N GLN A 44 1.51 -13.30 13.03
CA GLN A 44 0.62 -14.46 13.01
C GLN A 44 0.38 -14.91 11.57
N ALA A 45 0.11 -16.20 11.41
CA ALA A 45 -0.31 -16.78 10.15
C ALA A 45 -1.58 -17.62 10.36
N SER A 46 -2.48 -17.60 9.37
CA SER A 46 -3.68 -18.44 9.41
C SER A 46 -3.87 -19.19 8.10
N ASN A 47 -4.18 -20.46 8.20
CA ASN A 47 -4.55 -21.31 7.08
C ASN A 47 -6.06 -21.51 7.08
N LEU A 48 -6.76 -20.85 6.16
CA LEU A 48 -8.20 -20.95 5.95
C LEU A 48 -8.58 -22.07 4.97
N SER A 49 -7.62 -22.90 4.55
CA SER A 49 -7.88 -24.03 3.65
C SER A 49 -8.19 -25.31 4.40
N GLU A 50 -8.83 -26.23 3.69
CA GLU A 50 -9.11 -27.59 4.19
C GLU A 50 -7.88 -28.51 4.13
N ALA A 51 -6.75 -28.04 3.57
CA ALA A 51 -5.52 -28.80 3.42
C ALA A 51 -4.42 -28.28 4.34
N ALA A 52 -3.61 -29.19 4.89
CA ALA A 52 -2.41 -28.81 5.63
C ALA A 52 -1.38 -28.17 4.70
N GLN A 53 -0.74 -27.11 5.17
CA GLN A 53 0.34 -26.42 4.47
C GLN A 53 1.66 -26.72 5.20
N GLU A 54 2.55 -27.44 4.53
CA GLU A 54 3.84 -27.86 5.09
C GLU A 54 5.02 -27.20 4.38
N GLY A 55 6.17 -27.19 5.04
CA GLY A 55 7.41 -26.68 4.45
C GLY A 55 7.42 -25.16 4.28
N LEU A 56 6.54 -24.45 4.98
CA LEU A 56 6.48 -23.01 4.96
C LEU A 56 7.64 -22.40 5.75
N ARG A 57 8.06 -21.21 5.34
CA ARG A 57 9.03 -20.38 6.04
C ARG A 57 8.47 -18.99 6.20
N TYR A 58 8.71 -18.38 7.34
CA TYR A 58 8.38 -16.98 7.54
C TYR A 58 9.63 -16.13 7.74
N GLN A 59 9.54 -14.87 7.34
CA GLN A 59 10.50 -13.83 7.65
C GLN A 59 9.75 -12.58 8.12
N LEU A 60 10.08 -12.13 9.32
CA LEU A 60 9.64 -10.86 9.89
C LEU A 60 10.82 -9.87 9.84
N LEU A 61 10.64 -8.76 9.13
CA LEU A 61 11.59 -7.67 9.06
C LEU A 61 11.00 -6.43 9.73
N VAL A 62 11.69 -5.91 10.74
CA VAL A 62 11.33 -4.64 11.39
C VAL A 62 12.40 -3.62 11.06
N THR A 63 12.02 -2.55 10.38
CA THR A 63 12.87 -1.40 10.12
C THR A 63 12.43 -0.23 11.00
N ARG A 64 13.23 0.12 11.99
CA ARG A 64 13.05 1.31 12.82
C ARG A 64 13.83 2.48 12.25
N LEU A 65 13.23 3.66 12.25
CA LEU A 65 13.86 4.94 12.00
C LEU A 65 13.53 5.88 13.16
N ASP A 66 14.54 6.44 13.81
CA ASP A 66 14.33 7.46 14.85
C ASP A 66 14.31 8.88 14.28
N GLY A 67 13.90 9.84 15.10
CA GLY A 67 13.84 11.26 14.76
C GLY A 67 15.19 11.92 14.47
N ARG A 68 16.31 11.23 14.72
CA ARG A 68 17.65 11.67 14.34
C ARG A 68 18.09 11.08 12.98
N GLY A 69 17.23 10.27 12.37
CA GLY A 69 17.51 9.58 11.11
C GLY A 69 18.29 8.28 11.27
N ASN A 70 18.53 7.79 12.50
CA ASN A 70 19.20 6.50 12.66
C ASN A 70 18.25 5.37 12.31
N ARG A 71 18.71 4.52 11.38
CA ARG A 71 17.99 3.34 10.94
C ARG A 71 18.56 2.11 11.63
N SER A 72 17.70 1.30 12.23
CA SER A 72 18.07 -0.05 12.71
C SER A 72 17.10 -1.07 12.14
N THR A 73 17.61 -2.23 11.78
CA THR A 73 16.80 -3.33 11.24
C THR A 73 16.92 -4.57 12.12
N SER A 74 15.81 -5.27 12.29
CA SER A 74 15.75 -6.57 12.95
C SER A 74 15.09 -7.56 12.01
N ARG A 75 15.69 -8.73 11.84
CA ARG A 75 15.18 -9.80 10.98
C ARG A 75 15.05 -11.07 11.78
N GLN A 76 13.85 -11.63 11.79
CA GLN A 76 13.53 -12.90 12.44
C GLN A 76 12.88 -13.82 11.41
N GLY A 77 12.97 -15.12 11.62
CA GLY A 77 12.36 -16.08 10.72
C GLY A 77 12.48 -17.49 11.26
N GLY A 78 11.74 -18.39 10.62
CA GLY A 78 11.71 -19.80 11.01
C GLY A 78 10.86 -20.61 10.04
N SER A 79 10.93 -21.93 10.18
CA SER A 79 10.05 -22.85 9.46
C SER A 79 8.79 -23.08 10.26
N LEU A 80 7.67 -23.28 9.56
CA LEU A 80 6.37 -23.56 10.16
C LEU A 80 5.60 -24.56 9.28
N SER A 81 4.58 -25.18 9.88
CA SER A 81 3.52 -25.87 9.17
C SER A 81 2.20 -25.39 9.76
N LEU A 82 1.15 -25.32 8.93
CA LEU A 82 -0.19 -24.91 9.34
C LEU A 82 -1.20 -26.00 8.98
N MET A 83 -1.87 -26.50 9.99
CA MET A 83 -3.00 -27.41 9.85
C MET A 83 -4.20 -26.67 9.23
N PRO A 84 -5.19 -27.41 8.70
CA PRO A 84 -6.43 -26.81 8.20
C PRO A 84 -7.11 -25.96 9.28
N ASN A 85 -7.55 -24.75 8.93
CA ASN A 85 -8.20 -23.80 9.83
C ASN A 85 -7.36 -23.40 11.06
N GLU A 86 -6.03 -23.59 11.02
CA GLU A 86 -5.14 -23.24 12.12
C GLU A 86 -4.67 -21.79 12.03
N GLN A 87 -4.60 -21.13 13.18
CA GLN A 87 -3.95 -19.84 13.37
C GLN A 87 -2.76 -20.02 14.32
N LEU A 88 -1.57 -19.66 13.85
CA LEU A 88 -0.32 -19.83 14.58
C LEU A 88 0.37 -18.48 14.80
N LEU A 89 0.78 -18.25 16.05
CA LEU A 89 1.67 -17.16 16.41
C LEU A 89 3.10 -17.50 15.98
N LEU A 90 3.68 -16.69 15.10
CA LEU A 90 5.01 -16.91 14.53
C LEU A 90 6.11 -16.27 15.38
N ALA A 91 5.91 -15.01 15.78
CA ALA A 91 6.92 -14.24 16.48
C ALA A 91 6.29 -13.20 17.42
N ARG A 92 7.03 -12.89 18.49
CA ARG A 92 6.79 -11.77 19.39
C ARG A 92 8.06 -10.94 19.47
N SER A 93 7.93 -9.62 19.37
CA SER A 93 9.07 -8.73 19.58
C SER A 93 8.64 -7.45 20.29
N ALA A 94 9.50 -6.97 21.18
CA ALA A 94 9.34 -5.66 21.79
C ALA A 94 10.31 -4.70 21.11
N VAL A 95 9.78 -3.62 20.55
CA VAL A 95 10.57 -2.61 19.84
C VAL A 95 10.45 -1.30 20.58
N ASN A 96 11.57 -0.80 21.10
CA ASN A 96 11.61 0.53 21.69
C ASN A 96 11.52 1.58 20.56
N LEU A 97 10.49 2.41 20.61
CA LEU A 97 10.12 3.42 19.63
C LEU A 97 9.91 4.76 20.34
N PRO A 98 11.01 5.41 20.81
CA PRO A 98 10.91 6.69 21.47
C PRO A 98 10.49 7.76 20.47
N THR A 99 9.65 8.68 20.91
CA THR A 99 9.14 9.73 20.06
C THR A 99 10.17 10.81 19.71
N PRO A 100 10.24 11.31 18.46
CA PRO A 100 9.56 10.79 17.27
C PRO A 100 10.33 9.61 16.67
N SER A 101 9.63 8.51 16.36
CA SER A 101 10.21 7.37 15.63
C SER A 101 9.13 6.66 14.80
N ARG A 102 9.55 5.89 13.80
CA ARG A 102 8.67 4.97 13.06
C ARG A 102 9.26 3.58 12.97
N ALA A 103 8.41 2.56 12.91
CA ALA A 103 8.76 1.18 12.59
C ALA A 103 7.92 0.67 11.43
N GLN A 104 8.58 0.30 10.33
CA GLN A 104 7.97 -0.43 9.22
C GLN A 104 8.21 -1.92 9.44
N VAL A 105 7.14 -2.70 9.49
CA VAL A 105 7.16 -4.13 9.77
C VAL A 105 6.65 -4.87 8.55
N GLN A 106 7.45 -5.79 8.04
CA GLN A 106 7.11 -6.66 6.91
C GLN A 106 7.14 -8.11 7.38
N LEU A 107 6.05 -8.83 7.17
CA LEU A 107 5.93 -10.26 7.37
C LEU A 107 5.72 -10.94 6.03
N ILE A 108 6.58 -11.89 5.69
CA ILE A 108 6.50 -12.66 4.45
C ILE A 108 6.48 -14.14 4.82
N ILE A 109 5.57 -14.90 4.22
CA ILE A 109 5.50 -16.35 4.32
C ILE A 109 5.73 -16.94 2.93
N THR A 110 6.68 -17.85 2.83
CA THR A 110 7.06 -18.54 1.60
C THR A 110 6.89 -20.04 1.72
N ASP A 111 6.74 -20.72 0.58
CA ASP A 111 6.81 -22.18 0.50
C ASP A 111 8.26 -22.70 0.41
N ALA A 112 8.41 -24.02 0.27
CA ALA A 112 9.71 -24.67 0.18
C ALA A 112 10.53 -24.25 -1.05
N GLN A 113 9.86 -23.76 -2.09
CA GLN A 113 10.44 -23.24 -3.33
C GLN A 113 10.80 -21.76 -3.23
N GLY A 114 10.41 -21.09 -2.14
CA GLY A 114 10.66 -19.67 -1.89
C GLY A 114 9.61 -18.75 -2.51
N VAL A 115 8.49 -19.29 -3.01
CA VAL A 115 7.39 -18.48 -3.55
C VAL A 115 6.61 -17.88 -2.39
N ILE A 116 6.31 -16.58 -2.47
CA ILE A 116 5.50 -15.89 -1.46
C ILE A 116 4.06 -16.42 -1.53
N ARG A 117 3.55 -16.87 -0.38
CA ARG A 117 2.20 -17.42 -0.21
C ARG A 117 1.29 -16.55 0.64
N ALA A 118 1.88 -15.69 1.48
CA ALA A 118 1.17 -14.66 2.22
C ALA A 118 2.16 -13.57 2.63
N GLN A 119 1.68 -12.34 2.76
CA GLN A 119 2.48 -11.23 3.26
C GLN A 119 1.60 -10.21 3.97
N ASP A 120 2.21 -9.45 4.87
CA ASP A 120 1.61 -8.30 5.53
C ASP A 120 2.66 -7.22 5.76
N GLU A 121 2.25 -5.96 5.68
CA GLU A 121 3.12 -4.80 5.88
C GLU A 121 2.38 -3.71 6.67
N VAL A 122 2.95 -3.34 7.81
CA VAL A 122 2.34 -2.36 8.73
C VAL A 122 3.39 -1.35 9.17
N THR A 123 3.02 -0.07 9.20
CA THR A 123 3.87 0.99 9.75
C THR A 123 3.30 1.50 11.07
N PHE A 124 4.16 1.62 12.08
CA PHE A 124 3.84 2.17 13.38
C PHE A 124 4.61 3.46 13.59
N VAL A 125 3.92 4.52 14.03
CA VAL A 125 4.51 5.83 14.26
C VAL A 125 4.36 6.22 15.73
N ALA A 126 5.46 6.59 16.36
CA ALA A 126 5.50 7.23 17.67
C ALA A 126 5.71 8.74 17.47
N ALA A 127 4.66 9.54 17.69
CA ALA A 127 4.65 10.99 17.52
C ALA A 127 4.45 11.72 18.87
N PRO A 128 4.94 12.96 19.03
CA PRO A 128 4.83 13.69 20.30
C PRO A 128 3.38 14.03 20.63
N PRO A 129 2.98 14.00 21.92
CA PRO A 129 1.67 14.47 22.32
C PRO A 129 1.60 15.97 22.03
N THR A 130 0.78 16.33 21.04
CA THR A 130 0.68 17.69 20.52
C THR A 130 0.10 18.61 21.61
N SER A 131 0.94 19.47 22.17
CA SER A 131 0.48 20.57 23.01
C SER A 131 -0.04 21.69 22.11
N GLY A 132 -1.33 21.61 21.76
CA GLY A 132 -2.10 22.71 21.17
C GLY A 132 -1.96 22.90 19.66
N ARG A 133 -3.09 22.74 18.95
CA ARG A 133 -3.36 23.07 17.53
C ARG A 133 -2.64 22.21 16.49
N ALA A 134 -3.20 21.03 16.20
CA ALA A 134 -3.35 20.46 14.85
C ALA A 134 -3.99 19.07 14.99
N GLU A 135 -5.29 19.04 15.28
CA GLU A 135 -6.06 17.80 15.42
C GLU A 135 -6.64 17.29 14.09
N ASP A 136 -6.40 17.98 12.96
CA ASP A 136 -6.98 17.59 11.66
C ASP A 136 -6.01 16.86 10.72
N ALA A 137 -4.76 16.60 11.14
CA ALA A 137 -3.71 16.06 10.25
C ALA A 137 -3.22 14.63 10.54
N LEU A 138 -3.85 13.92 11.47
CA LEU A 138 -3.49 12.55 11.85
C LEU A 138 -4.61 11.53 11.58
N ASP A 139 -5.70 11.99 10.98
CA ASP A 139 -6.99 11.29 11.01
C ASP A 139 -7.39 10.75 9.60
N ILE A 140 -6.55 10.95 8.58
CA ILE A 140 -6.69 10.32 7.25
C ILE A 140 -6.09 8.90 7.22
N GLU A 141 -5.16 8.57 8.13
CA GLU A 141 -4.56 7.22 8.23
C GLU A 141 -5.57 6.14 8.66
N LEU A 142 -6.78 6.52 9.09
CA LEU A 142 -7.88 5.61 9.47
C LEU A 142 -8.88 5.34 8.33
N SER A 143 -8.80 6.05 7.20
CA SER A 143 -9.78 6.01 6.10
C SER A 143 -9.18 5.42 4.82
N GLY A 144 -8.40 4.33 4.88
CA GLY A 144 -7.90 3.63 3.69
C GLY A 144 -7.06 4.45 2.69
N LEU A 145 -6.81 5.73 2.95
CA LEU A 145 -6.12 6.68 2.08
C LEU A 145 -4.75 6.99 2.68
N PHE A 146 -3.70 6.50 2.04
CA PHE A 146 -2.32 6.71 2.44
C PHE A 146 -1.69 7.80 1.59
N ILE A 147 -1.32 8.93 2.18
CA ILE A 147 -0.64 10.05 1.48
C ILE A 147 0.85 10.04 1.86
N LEU A 148 1.75 9.96 0.88
CA LEU A 148 3.19 9.91 1.07
C LEU A 148 3.86 11.18 0.52
N ASP A 149 4.69 11.81 1.35
CA ASP A 149 5.51 12.97 0.99
C ASP A 149 6.93 12.56 0.53
N ASN A 150 7.25 12.82 -0.74
CA ASN A 150 8.59 12.72 -1.32
C ASN A 150 9.09 14.11 -1.83
N THR A 151 8.62 15.20 -1.22
CA THR A 151 9.09 16.55 -1.51
C THR A 151 10.42 16.85 -0.81
N ARG A 152 11.18 17.81 -1.35
CA ARG A 152 12.57 18.10 -0.94
C ARG A 152 12.84 19.58 -0.71
N THR A 153 12.09 20.46 -1.37
CA THR A 153 12.24 21.91 -1.23
C THR A 153 11.20 22.47 -0.27
N ARG A 154 11.42 23.70 0.19
CA ARG A 154 10.43 24.41 1.03
C ARG A 154 9.09 24.57 0.31
N ALA A 155 9.12 24.95 -0.97
CA ALA A 155 7.89 25.10 -1.74
C ALA A 155 7.15 23.76 -1.93
N GLY A 156 7.88 22.66 -2.03
CA GLY A 156 7.32 21.31 -2.04
C GLY A 156 6.64 20.93 -0.73
N HIS A 157 7.31 21.15 0.40
CA HIS A 157 6.71 20.90 1.72
C HIS A 157 5.50 21.81 1.99
N ASP A 158 5.59 23.10 1.66
CA ASP A 158 4.48 24.04 1.79
C ASP A 158 3.27 23.59 0.94
N PHE A 159 3.52 23.12 -0.29
CA PHE A 159 2.49 22.53 -1.14
C PHE A 159 1.89 21.26 -0.52
N TYR A 160 2.70 20.37 0.02
CA TYR A 160 2.23 19.14 0.68
C TYR A 160 1.29 19.47 1.83
N ASP A 161 1.66 20.41 2.71
CA ASP A 161 0.84 20.79 3.86
C ASP A 161 -0.53 21.36 3.43
N LEU A 162 -0.53 22.22 2.41
CA LEU A 162 -1.74 22.80 1.84
C LEU A 162 -2.62 21.73 1.16
N PHE A 163 -2.00 20.82 0.40
CA PHE A 163 -2.70 19.72 -0.28
C PHE A 163 -3.33 18.78 0.75
N TYR A 164 -2.59 18.42 1.79
CA TYR A 164 -3.06 17.57 2.87
C TYR A 164 -4.30 18.18 3.55
N GLN A 165 -4.25 19.49 3.86
CA GLN A 165 -5.38 20.21 4.45
C GLN A 165 -6.60 20.23 3.52
N ALA A 166 -6.38 20.43 2.21
CA ALA A 166 -7.45 20.51 1.23
C ALA A 166 -8.12 19.15 0.95
N VAL A 167 -7.39 18.04 1.04
CA VAL A 167 -7.95 16.68 0.88
C VAL A 167 -8.85 16.32 2.07
N GLY A 168 -8.47 16.70 3.29
CA GLY A 168 -9.24 16.39 4.51
C GLY A 168 -9.44 14.89 4.69
N GLN A 169 -10.54 14.48 5.35
CA GLN A 169 -10.84 13.06 5.60
C GLN A 169 -11.97 12.55 4.68
N PRO A 170 -11.69 12.15 3.44
CA PRO A 170 -12.73 11.56 2.59
C PRO A 170 -13.04 10.14 3.06
N GLU A 171 -14.33 9.81 3.16
CA GLU A 171 -14.78 8.42 3.31
C GLU A 171 -14.61 7.70 1.96
N VAL A 172 -13.56 6.90 1.83
CA VAL A 172 -13.30 6.11 0.62
C VAL A 172 -13.52 4.63 0.88
N SER A 173 -14.29 3.98 -0.01
CA SER A 173 -14.50 2.53 0.02
C SER A 173 -13.35 1.82 -0.68
N GLY A 174 -12.15 1.84 -0.10
CA GLY A 174 -10.97 1.20 -0.69
C GLY A 174 -9.64 1.62 -0.06
N SER A 175 -8.58 0.92 -0.46
CA SER A 175 -7.21 1.28 -0.08
C SER A 175 -6.53 2.02 -1.22
N PHE A 176 -6.26 3.31 -1.02
CA PHE A 176 -5.67 4.20 -2.01
C PHE A 176 -4.35 4.78 -1.50
N GLN A 177 -3.37 4.85 -2.38
CA GLN A 177 -2.08 5.46 -2.09
C GLN A 177 -1.90 6.70 -2.97
N ILE A 178 -1.81 7.86 -2.35
CA ILE A 178 -1.39 9.10 -2.99
C ILE A 178 0.09 9.33 -2.69
N VAL A 179 0.92 9.58 -3.71
CA VAL A 179 2.33 9.92 -3.53
C VAL A 179 2.62 11.27 -4.17
N LEU A 180 3.20 12.19 -3.40
CA LEU A 180 3.62 13.50 -3.87
C LEU A 180 5.14 13.47 -4.09
N GLU A 181 5.57 13.46 -5.34
CA GLU A 181 7.00 13.47 -5.69
C GLU A 181 7.42 14.83 -6.26
N GLU A 182 8.51 15.37 -5.72
CA GLU A 182 9.09 16.60 -6.24
C GLU A 182 10.33 16.31 -7.10
N LEU A 183 10.27 16.77 -8.36
CA LEU A 183 11.42 16.80 -9.25
C LEU A 183 12.07 18.19 -9.18
N PRO A 184 13.26 18.32 -8.56
CA PRO A 184 13.97 19.58 -8.53
C PRO A 184 14.43 19.94 -9.96
N GLY A 185 14.09 21.15 -10.40
CA GLY A 185 14.56 21.71 -11.66
C GLY A 185 15.84 22.51 -11.49
N LEU A 186 16.31 23.11 -12.58
CA LEU A 186 17.42 24.06 -12.54
C LEU A 186 16.97 25.36 -11.83
N GLY A 187 17.72 25.82 -10.83
CA GLY A 187 17.43 27.04 -10.08
C GLY A 187 16.41 26.84 -8.94
N PHE A 188 15.49 27.80 -8.75
CA PHE A 188 14.43 27.75 -7.72
C PHE A 188 13.13 27.10 -8.21
N SER A 189 13.12 26.53 -9.41
CA SER A 189 11.92 25.87 -9.93
C SER A 189 11.98 24.38 -9.65
N SER A 190 10.86 23.82 -9.22
CA SER A 190 10.65 22.38 -9.10
C SER A 190 9.30 22.02 -9.70
N THR A 191 9.11 20.74 -9.98
CA THR A 191 7.86 20.20 -10.51
C THR A 191 7.31 19.23 -9.47
N ILE A 192 6.04 19.38 -9.11
CA ILE A 192 5.33 18.42 -8.27
C ILE A 192 4.61 17.42 -9.17
N GLN A 193 4.67 16.16 -8.80
CA GLN A 193 3.94 15.05 -9.41
C GLN A 193 3.09 14.38 -8.32
N VAL A 194 1.80 14.20 -8.59
CA VAL A 194 0.89 13.49 -7.70
C VAL A 194 0.47 12.20 -8.37
N PHE A 195 0.75 11.09 -7.70
CA PHE A 195 0.43 9.74 -8.14
C PHE A 195 -0.73 9.20 -7.34
N LEU A 196 -1.61 8.44 -8.00
CA LEU A 196 -2.63 7.60 -7.37
C LEU A 196 -2.33 6.14 -7.71
N ASN A 197 -2.07 5.31 -6.69
CA ASN A 197 -1.73 3.89 -6.86
C ASN A 197 -0.60 3.66 -7.90
N GLY A 198 0.40 4.54 -7.89
CA GLY A 198 1.54 4.50 -8.81
C GLY A 198 1.30 5.07 -10.22
N GLN A 199 0.10 5.56 -10.53
CA GLN A 199 -0.20 6.23 -11.80
C GLN A 199 -0.14 7.74 -11.64
N LEU A 200 0.61 8.43 -12.52
CA LEU A 200 0.69 9.88 -12.53
C LEU A 200 -0.67 10.49 -12.91
N GLN A 201 -1.25 11.25 -11.98
CA GLN A 201 -2.57 11.89 -12.16
C GLN A 201 -2.44 13.39 -12.38
N PHE A 202 -1.49 14.03 -11.70
CA PHE A 202 -1.32 15.48 -11.72
C PHE A 202 0.16 15.83 -11.78
N GLN A 203 0.52 16.85 -12.56
CA GLN A 203 1.89 17.33 -12.64
C GLN A 203 1.91 18.82 -12.95
N GLU A 204 2.52 19.62 -12.07
CA GLU A 204 2.61 21.07 -12.24
C GLU A 204 3.93 21.64 -11.71
N ARG A 205 4.28 22.85 -12.15
CA ARG A 205 5.50 23.53 -11.68
C ARG A 205 5.22 24.28 -10.39
N LEU A 206 6.05 24.07 -9.37
CA LEU A 206 5.99 24.82 -8.12
C LEU A 206 6.69 26.17 -8.25
N MET A 207 6.06 27.19 -7.67
CA MET A 207 6.64 28.51 -7.44
C MET A 207 6.53 28.85 -5.96
N PRO A 208 7.55 29.48 -5.35
CA PRO A 208 7.58 29.76 -3.91
C PRO A 208 6.69 30.94 -3.48
N LYS A 209 5.53 31.11 -4.11
CA LYS A 209 4.52 32.12 -3.77
C LYS A 209 3.35 31.43 -3.10
N TYR A 210 3.07 31.82 -1.86
CA TYR A 210 2.05 31.16 -1.04
C TYR A 210 0.68 31.09 -1.73
N ASP A 211 0.16 32.22 -2.24
CA ASP A 211 -1.15 32.27 -2.90
C ASP A 211 -1.25 31.27 -4.07
N TYR A 212 -0.17 31.16 -4.86
CA TYR A 212 -0.10 30.21 -5.96
C TYR A 212 -0.05 28.75 -5.46
N LEU A 213 0.73 28.47 -4.41
CA LEU A 213 0.80 27.12 -3.84
C LEU A 213 -0.54 26.69 -3.24
N SER A 214 -1.27 27.61 -2.60
CA SER A 214 -2.60 27.36 -2.04
C SER A 214 -3.61 27.01 -3.13
N GLU A 215 -3.72 27.85 -4.16
CA GLU A 215 -4.62 27.61 -5.29
C GLU A 215 -4.28 26.29 -6.01
N LEU A 216 -2.99 26.01 -6.19
CA LEU A 216 -2.53 24.79 -6.83
C LEU A 216 -2.84 23.54 -5.99
N ALA A 217 -2.68 23.63 -4.67
CA ALA A 217 -2.97 22.56 -3.74
C ALA A 217 -4.47 22.24 -3.69
N ASP A 218 -5.33 23.26 -3.64
CA ASP A 218 -6.79 23.11 -3.71
C ASP A 218 -7.22 22.44 -5.01
N LEU A 219 -6.66 22.88 -6.14
CA LEU A 219 -6.92 22.30 -7.45
C LEU A 219 -6.52 20.82 -7.50
N ALA A 220 -5.31 20.50 -7.03
CA ALA A 220 -4.81 19.14 -7.00
C ALA A 220 -5.65 18.24 -6.08
N ALA A 221 -6.04 18.73 -4.89
CA ALA A 221 -6.86 18.00 -3.94
C ALA A 221 -8.24 17.66 -4.51
N GLN A 222 -8.92 18.66 -5.10
CA GLN A 222 -10.22 18.46 -5.77
C GLN A 222 -10.11 17.41 -6.89
N PHE A 223 -9.08 17.52 -7.73
CA PHE A 223 -8.84 16.56 -8.79
C PHE A 223 -8.66 15.14 -8.25
N MET A 224 -7.92 14.97 -7.15
CA MET A 224 -7.69 13.66 -6.55
C MET A 224 -8.94 13.10 -5.88
N LEU A 225 -9.72 13.92 -5.19
CA LEU A 225 -11.00 13.51 -4.58
C LEU A 225 -12.00 13.03 -5.64
N ASP A 226 -12.10 13.75 -6.76
CA ASP A 226 -12.94 13.34 -7.89
C ASP A 226 -12.49 12.00 -8.48
N ARG A 227 -11.17 11.76 -8.52
CA ARG A 227 -10.60 10.47 -8.99
C ARG A 227 -10.92 9.34 -8.03
N LEU A 228 -10.86 9.58 -6.72
CA LEU A 228 -11.19 8.60 -5.69
C LEU A 228 -12.67 8.21 -5.75
N ALA A 229 -13.56 9.18 -5.90
CA ALA A 229 -15.00 8.92 -5.98
C ALA A 229 -15.41 8.12 -7.22
N ASN A 230 -14.69 8.28 -8.34
CA ASN A 230 -15.01 7.64 -9.62
C ASN A 230 -14.11 6.44 -9.96
N TYR A 231 -13.28 5.98 -9.02
CA TYR A 231 -12.25 4.97 -9.28
C TYR A 231 -12.82 3.65 -9.84
N ASP A 232 -13.95 3.18 -9.31
CA ASP A 232 -14.64 1.96 -9.74
C ASP A 232 -15.20 2.03 -11.17
N GLN A 233 -15.51 3.23 -11.67
CA GLN A 233 -15.95 3.42 -13.05
C GLN A 233 -14.75 3.47 -13.99
N LEU A 234 -13.67 4.14 -13.57
CA LEU A 234 -12.43 4.21 -14.34
C LEU A 234 -11.80 2.82 -14.57
N GLN A 235 -11.80 1.94 -13.56
CA GLN A 235 -11.33 0.56 -13.74
C GLN A 235 -12.17 -0.21 -14.76
N ARG A 236 -13.50 -0.07 -14.72
CA ARG A 236 -14.40 -0.73 -15.67
C ARG A 236 -14.21 -0.23 -17.10
N ASP A 237 -13.94 1.06 -17.29
CA ASP A 237 -13.70 1.63 -18.62
C ASP A 237 -12.33 1.22 -19.18
N LEU A 238 -11.29 1.17 -18.34
CA LEU A 238 -9.95 0.68 -18.71
C LEU A 238 -9.94 -0.82 -19.04
N GLU A 239 -10.74 -1.62 -18.31
CA GLU A 239 -10.96 -3.04 -18.61
C GLU A 239 -11.84 -3.25 -19.85
N GLY A 240 -12.80 -2.33 -20.09
CA GLY A 240 -13.67 -2.33 -21.27
C GLY A 240 -12.95 -1.99 -22.57
N GLU A 241 -12.01 -1.03 -22.56
CA GLU A 241 -11.18 -0.71 -23.73
C GLU A 241 -10.20 -1.83 -24.09
N ALA A 242 -9.71 -2.59 -23.10
CA ALA A 242 -8.88 -3.77 -23.35
C ALA A 242 -9.65 -4.93 -24.01
N SER A 243 -10.99 -4.97 -23.87
CA SER A 243 -11.86 -5.97 -24.49
C SER A 243 -12.42 -5.53 -25.86
N GLY A 244 -12.17 -4.28 -26.28
CA GLY A 244 -12.77 -3.66 -27.48
C GLY A 244 -11.96 -3.79 -28.77
N ILE A 245 -10.97 -4.68 -28.84
CA ILE A 245 -10.23 -4.96 -30.08
C ILE A 245 -10.67 -6.32 -30.62
N TYR A 246 -11.80 -6.32 -31.33
CA TYR A 246 -12.21 -7.38 -32.27
C TYR A 246 -12.57 -6.75 -33.62
#